data_AF-A0A9X2Y2P3-F1
#
_entry.id   AF-A0A9X2Y2P3-F1
#
_cell.length_a   1.000
_cell.length_b   1.000
_cell.length_c   1.000
_cell.angle_alpha   90.00
_cell.angle_beta   90.00
_cell.angle_gamma   90.00
#
_symmetry.space_group_name_H-M   'P 1'
#
loop_
_entity.id
_entity.type
_entity.pdbx_description
1 polymer ?
#
loop_
_entity_poly.entity_id
_entity_poly.type
_entity_poly.pdbx_seq_one_letter_code
_entity_poly.pdbx_strand_id
1 'polypeptide(L)'
;MLKDEELYIRAILVKDDIKYYHKLLDNQSEIGEQFRLIKYCLVHLNVLRESINDFNFIIKDRYDLSSKAREIKRKLEFVNHLRNKISGHLDSKVLNNAIQWEPHIFHVNIKDEETVQLLLIRKSLLESAINSYIDNDGNHKVFRTEIDFNFPKDKTLFLNFLGELNESSIAWLDDMAKLIKEKIDFWDNSKIIEMAKRAGETDFNLKSNI
;
A
#
# COMPACT_ATOMS: atom_id res chain seq x y z
N MET A 1 8.87 -27.63 1.87
CA MET A 1 9.74 -27.49 3.07
C MET A 1 10.38 -26.09 3.13
N LEU A 2 9.77 -25.04 2.56
CA LEU A 2 10.24 -23.65 2.67
C LEU A 2 9.10 -22.67 3.00
N LYS A 3 7.96 -23.20 3.47
CA LYS A 3 6.73 -22.41 3.58
C LYS A 3 6.83 -21.35 4.68
N ASP A 4 7.43 -21.71 5.81
CA ASP A 4 7.61 -20.76 6.91
C ASP A 4 8.71 -19.74 6.55
N GLU A 5 9.79 -20.15 5.88
CA GLU A 5 10.82 -19.27 5.36
C GLU A 5 10.27 -18.28 4.32
N GLU A 6 9.41 -18.73 3.40
CA GLU A 6 8.73 -17.88 2.42
C GLU A 6 7.89 -16.80 3.12
N LEU A 7 7.08 -17.21 4.10
CA LEU A 7 6.22 -16.29 4.84
C LEU A 7 7.01 -15.32 5.70
N TYR A 8 8.13 -15.76 6.26
CA TYR A 8 9.03 -14.87 6.98
C TYR A 8 9.62 -13.82 6.05
N ILE A 9 10.13 -14.23 4.87
CA ILE A 9 10.64 -13.30 3.84
C ILE A 9 9.54 -12.32 3.42
N ARG A 10 8.32 -12.81 3.16
CA ARG A 10 7.16 -11.97 2.81
C ARG A 10 6.85 -10.96 3.91
N ALA A 11 6.80 -11.40 5.17
CA ALA A 11 6.49 -10.52 6.30
C ALA A 11 7.55 -9.44 6.48
N ILE A 12 8.85 -9.78 6.43
CA ILE A 12 9.92 -8.80 6.63
C ILE A 12 10.01 -7.79 5.47
N LEU A 13 9.87 -8.23 4.21
CA LEU A 13 9.98 -7.35 3.05
C LEU A 13 8.82 -6.34 3.01
N VAL A 14 7.59 -6.83 3.13
CA VAL A 14 6.41 -5.96 3.12
C VAL A 14 6.45 -4.97 4.29
N LYS A 15 6.92 -5.41 5.46
CA LYS A 15 7.08 -4.54 6.64
C LYS A 15 8.10 -3.44 6.38
N ASP A 16 9.27 -3.81 5.84
CA ASP A 16 10.35 -2.86 5.58
C ASP A 16 9.93 -1.79 4.57
N ASP A 17 9.31 -2.20 3.46
CA ASP A 17 8.80 -1.26 2.46
C ASP A 17 7.77 -0.28 3.02
N ILE A 18 6.74 -0.79 3.74
CA ILE A 18 5.71 0.07 4.34
C ILE A 18 6.36 1.05 5.33
N LYS A 19 7.29 0.57 6.17
CA LYS A 19 8.01 1.38 7.14
C LYS A 19 8.88 2.45 6.47
N TYR A 20 9.56 2.10 5.38
CA TYR A 20 10.40 3.01 4.63
C TYR A 20 9.58 4.18 4.07
N TYR A 21 8.50 3.90 3.35
CA TYR A 21 7.66 4.94 2.76
C TYR A 21 6.87 5.73 3.80
N HIS A 22 6.44 5.11 4.90
CA HIS A 22 5.84 5.82 6.03
C HIS A 22 6.82 6.86 6.60
N LYS A 23 8.07 6.47 6.87
CA LYS A 23 9.10 7.40 7.37
C LYS A 23 9.41 8.51 6.36
N LEU A 24 9.47 8.20 5.07
CA LEU A 24 9.67 9.24 4.04
C LEU A 24 8.51 10.23 4.00
N LEU A 25 7.28 9.76 4.12
CA LEU A 25 6.09 10.62 4.14
C LEU A 25 6.09 11.58 5.34
N ASP A 26 6.44 11.09 6.52
CA ASP A 26 6.46 11.91 7.76
C ASP A 26 7.51 13.02 7.71
N ASN A 27 8.62 12.78 7.01
CA ASN A 27 9.72 13.73 6.90
C ASN A 27 9.61 14.64 5.66
N GLN A 28 8.61 14.44 4.80
CA GLN A 28 8.51 15.18 3.55
C GLN A 28 7.77 16.51 3.72
N SER A 29 8.47 17.62 3.48
CA SER A 29 7.92 18.97 3.48
C SER A 29 7.40 19.41 2.11
N GLU A 30 7.86 18.81 1.02
CA GLU A 30 7.46 19.19 -0.34
C GLU A 30 6.21 18.43 -0.81
N ILE A 31 5.17 19.17 -1.17
CA ILE A 31 3.82 18.62 -1.40
C ILE A 31 3.78 17.73 -2.66
N GLY A 32 4.49 18.10 -3.73
CA GLY A 32 4.50 17.34 -4.98
C GLY A 32 5.13 15.96 -4.80
N GLU A 33 6.17 15.87 -3.98
CA GLU A 33 6.78 14.61 -3.57
C GLU A 33 5.95 13.86 -2.54
N GLN A 34 5.23 14.53 -1.63
CA GLN A 34 4.29 13.87 -0.72
C GLN A 34 3.24 13.05 -1.48
N PHE A 35 2.63 13.60 -2.54
CA PHE A 35 1.68 12.85 -3.38
C PHE A 35 2.32 11.68 -4.12
N ARG A 36 3.58 11.83 -4.56
CA ARG A 36 4.32 10.72 -5.18
C ARG A 36 4.56 9.59 -4.19
N LEU A 37 5.00 9.92 -2.98
CA LEU A 37 5.24 8.96 -1.91
C LEU A 37 3.96 8.25 -1.46
N ILE A 38 2.81 8.94 -1.43
CA ILE A 38 1.50 8.31 -1.17
C ILE A 38 1.25 7.19 -2.18
N LYS A 39 1.50 7.42 -3.48
CA LYS A 39 1.31 6.38 -4.50
C LYS A 39 2.16 5.14 -4.24
N TYR A 40 3.42 5.31 -3.82
CA TYR A 40 4.29 4.18 -3.47
C TYR A 40 3.79 3.45 -2.22
N CYS A 41 3.40 4.19 -1.18
CA CYS A 41 2.81 3.62 0.03
C CYS A 41 1.58 2.75 -0.28
N LEU A 42 0.68 3.22 -1.17
CA LEU A 42 -0.50 2.44 -1.59
C LEU A 42 -0.13 1.13 -2.31
N VAL A 43 0.99 1.08 -3.04
CA VAL A 43 1.46 -0.14 -3.71
C VAL A 43 1.85 -1.19 -2.66
N HIS A 44 2.70 -0.84 -1.69
CA HIS A 44 3.18 -1.81 -0.69
C HIS A 44 2.08 -2.22 0.30
N LEU A 45 1.15 -1.32 0.63
CA LEU A 45 -0.07 -1.68 1.36
C LEU A 45 -0.96 -2.64 0.55
N ASN A 46 -1.04 -2.51 -0.78
CA ASN A 46 -1.75 -3.50 -1.61
C ASN A 46 -1.03 -4.86 -1.64
N VAL A 47 0.30 -4.89 -1.63
CA VAL A 47 1.07 -6.15 -1.48
C VAL A 47 0.73 -6.84 -0.15
N LEU A 48 0.60 -6.07 0.95
CA LEU A 48 0.13 -6.60 2.22
C LEU A 48 -1.27 -7.21 2.08
N ARG A 49 -2.20 -6.50 1.43
CA ARG A 49 -3.58 -6.97 1.24
C ARG A 49 -3.62 -8.36 0.60
N GLU A 50 -2.82 -8.56 -0.45
CA GLU A 50 -2.70 -9.84 -1.15
C GLU A 50 -2.07 -10.91 -0.26
N SER A 51 -1.06 -10.53 0.52
CA SER A 51 -0.31 -11.42 1.40
C SER A 51 -1.05 -11.85 2.68
N ILE A 52 -2.03 -11.09 3.17
CA ILE A 52 -2.71 -11.37 4.46
C ILE A 52 -3.27 -12.81 4.51
N ASN A 53 -3.80 -13.31 3.39
CA ASN A 53 -4.41 -14.64 3.38
C ASN A 53 -3.39 -15.77 3.57
N ASP A 54 -2.14 -15.55 3.14
CA ASP A 54 -1.06 -16.53 3.26
C ASP A 54 -0.71 -16.78 4.74
N PHE A 55 -0.95 -15.81 5.60
CA PHE A 55 -0.70 -15.87 7.04
C PHE A 55 -1.83 -16.52 7.86
N ASN A 56 -2.98 -16.85 7.25
CA ASN A 56 -4.17 -17.32 7.99
C ASN A 56 -3.91 -18.54 8.87
N PHE A 57 -3.07 -19.48 8.45
CA PHE A 57 -2.78 -20.68 9.24
C PHE A 57 -1.93 -20.39 10.49
N ILE A 58 -1.16 -19.29 10.50
CA ILE A 58 -0.34 -18.88 11.65
C ILE A 58 -1.22 -18.23 12.73
N ILE A 59 -2.26 -17.50 12.31
CA ILE A 59 -3.12 -16.71 13.19
C ILE A 59 -4.45 -17.39 13.55
N LYS A 60 -4.69 -18.61 13.05
CA LYS A 60 -5.98 -19.32 13.17
C LYS A 60 -6.50 -19.37 14.61
N ASP A 61 -5.61 -19.64 15.57
CA ASP A 61 -5.95 -19.79 16.98
C ASP A 61 -5.55 -18.55 17.82
N ARG A 62 -5.25 -17.42 17.17
CA ARG A 62 -4.84 -16.15 17.79
C ARG A 62 -5.89 -15.07 17.49
N TYR A 63 -6.90 -14.98 18.34
CA TYR A 63 -8.05 -14.09 18.13
C TYR A 63 -7.64 -12.63 17.92
N ASP A 64 -6.68 -12.14 18.72
CA ASP A 64 -6.13 -10.79 18.65
C ASP A 64 -5.51 -10.49 17.27
N LEU A 65 -4.65 -11.38 16.76
CA LEU A 65 -4.01 -11.21 15.45
C LEU A 65 -5.01 -11.39 14.30
N SER A 66 -5.94 -12.34 14.42
CA SER A 66 -7.00 -12.55 13.42
C SER A 66 -7.96 -11.36 13.33
N SER A 67 -8.23 -10.69 14.46
CA SER A 67 -9.10 -9.51 14.52
C SER A 67 -8.40 -8.30 13.89
N LYS A 68 -7.13 -8.06 14.27
CA LYS A 68 -6.28 -7.02 13.66
C LYS A 68 -6.15 -7.22 12.14
N ALA A 69 -5.88 -8.44 11.68
CA ALA A 69 -5.78 -8.76 10.26
C ALA A 69 -7.09 -8.41 9.51
N ARG A 70 -8.24 -8.74 10.08
CA ARG A 70 -9.55 -8.39 9.51
C ARG A 70 -9.78 -6.88 9.43
N GLU A 71 -9.41 -6.14 10.48
CA GLU A 71 -9.52 -4.68 10.48
C GLU A 71 -8.63 -4.05 9.40
N ILE A 72 -7.35 -4.42 9.37
CA ILE A 72 -6.37 -3.96 8.37
C ILE A 72 -6.90 -4.27 6.97
N LYS A 73 -7.34 -5.51 6.72
CA LYS A 73 -7.88 -5.92 5.42
C LYS A 73 -9.06 -5.06 4.95
N ARG A 74 -9.99 -4.68 5.84
CA ARG A 74 -11.08 -3.76 5.49
C ARG A 74 -10.57 -2.40 5.05
N LYS A 75 -9.60 -1.82 5.76
CA LYS A 75 -8.98 -0.54 5.40
C LYS A 75 -8.21 -0.66 4.07
N LEU A 76 -7.57 -1.80 3.83
CA LEU A 76 -6.85 -2.09 2.59
C LEU A 76 -7.76 -2.23 1.35
N GLU A 77 -9.06 -2.48 1.49
CA GLU A 77 -9.98 -2.42 0.34
C GLU A 77 -10.07 -1.02 -0.26
N PHE A 78 -10.00 0.02 0.58
CA PHE A 78 -9.92 1.40 0.11
C PHE A 78 -8.57 1.68 -0.57
N VAL A 79 -7.46 1.20 0.01
CA VAL A 79 -6.12 1.31 -0.61
C VAL A 79 -6.08 0.65 -1.99
N ASN A 80 -6.63 -0.56 -2.12
CA ASN A 80 -6.71 -1.27 -3.39
C ASN A 80 -7.51 -0.48 -4.43
N HIS A 81 -8.64 0.12 -4.03
CA HIS A 81 -9.39 1.03 -4.90
C HIS A 81 -8.51 2.19 -5.38
N LEU A 82 -7.86 2.92 -4.47
CA LEU A 82 -6.98 4.04 -4.83
C LEU A 82 -5.87 3.60 -5.78
N ARG A 83 -5.14 2.53 -5.43
CA ARG A 83 -4.05 1.97 -6.24
C ARG A 83 -4.52 1.65 -7.65
N ASN A 84 -5.68 1.02 -7.80
CA ASN A 84 -6.20 0.65 -9.12
C ASN A 84 -6.57 1.88 -9.95
N LYS A 85 -7.10 2.93 -9.32
CA LYS A 85 -7.47 4.18 -9.99
C LYS A 85 -6.26 5.04 -10.41
N ILE A 86 -5.24 5.17 -9.57
CA ILE A 86 -4.16 6.18 -9.79
C ILE A 86 -2.78 5.61 -10.12
N SER A 87 -2.54 4.32 -9.88
CA SER A 87 -1.22 3.70 -10.08
C SER A 87 -1.26 2.49 -11.01
N GLY A 88 -2.33 1.69 -10.97
CA GLY A 88 -2.47 0.47 -11.75
C GLY A 88 -2.92 0.70 -13.18
N HIS A 89 -4.04 1.41 -13.37
CA HIS A 89 -4.67 1.57 -14.68
C HIS A 89 -4.74 3.00 -15.19
N LEU A 90 -4.57 4.01 -14.32
CA LEU A 90 -4.88 5.42 -14.62
C LEU A 90 -6.28 5.54 -15.24
N ASP A 91 -7.29 5.28 -14.41
CA ASP A 91 -8.67 5.17 -14.85
C ASP A 91 -9.17 6.46 -15.53
N SER A 92 -9.71 6.34 -16.75
CA SER A 92 -10.12 7.49 -17.56
C SER A 92 -11.26 8.30 -16.94
N LYS A 93 -12.17 7.66 -16.19
CA LYS A 93 -13.23 8.40 -15.48
C LYS A 93 -12.64 9.21 -14.35
N VAL A 94 -11.68 8.66 -13.61
CA VAL A 94 -11.00 9.40 -12.53
C VAL A 94 -10.14 10.53 -13.10
N LEU A 95 -9.48 10.33 -14.24
CA LEU A 95 -8.78 11.41 -14.95
C LEU A 95 -9.75 12.52 -15.37
N ASN A 96 -10.90 12.18 -15.95
CA ASN A 96 -11.91 13.18 -16.31
C ASN A 96 -12.44 13.94 -15.08
N ASN A 97 -12.66 13.24 -13.97
CA ASN A 97 -13.05 13.88 -12.71
C ASN A 97 -11.94 14.83 -12.21
N ALA A 98 -10.67 14.44 -12.29
CA ALA A 98 -9.55 15.28 -11.89
C ALA A 98 -9.45 16.56 -12.73
N ILE A 99 -9.70 16.46 -14.03
CA ILE A 99 -9.76 17.62 -14.95
C ILE A 99 -10.90 18.57 -14.56
N GLN A 100 -12.08 18.02 -14.23
CA GLN A 100 -13.22 18.83 -13.78
C GLN A 100 -12.99 19.44 -12.40
N TRP A 101 -12.34 18.70 -11.52
CA TRP A 101 -12.04 19.08 -10.14
C TRP A 101 -10.99 20.18 -10.07
N GLU A 102 -9.96 20.13 -10.93
CA GLU A 102 -8.90 21.14 -10.99
C GLU A 102 -8.70 21.64 -12.44
N PRO A 103 -9.60 22.49 -12.96
CA PRO A 103 -9.50 23.00 -14.33
C PRO A 103 -8.26 23.88 -14.56
N HIS A 104 -7.66 24.41 -13.48
CA HIS A 104 -6.43 25.20 -13.58
C HIS A 104 -5.27 24.45 -14.20
N ILE A 105 -5.28 23.11 -14.22
CA ILE A 105 -4.29 22.27 -14.91
C ILE A 105 -4.08 22.72 -16.38
N PHE A 106 -5.14 23.20 -17.04
CA PHE A 106 -5.11 23.66 -18.43
C PHE A 106 -5.18 25.18 -18.58
N HIS A 107 -4.95 25.94 -17.50
CA HIS A 107 -4.96 27.39 -17.56
C HIS A 107 -3.75 27.91 -18.34
N VAL A 108 -3.96 28.89 -19.24
CA VAL A 108 -2.91 29.43 -20.12
C VAL A 108 -1.69 29.94 -19.37
N ASN A 109 -1.88 30.52 -18.18
CA ASN A 109 -0.79 31.06 -17.35
C ASN A 109 0.18 30.00 -16.81
N ILE A 110 -0.19 28.72 -16.78
CA ILE A 110 0.71 27.64 -16.30
C ILE A 110 1.14 26.70 -17.42
N LYS A 111 0.84 27.03 -18.69
CA LYS A 111 1.09 26.16 -19.85
C LYS A 111 2.53 25.65 -19.95
N ASP A 112 3.49 26.51 -19.62
CA ASP A 112 4.92 26.22 -19.69
C ASP A 112 5.53 25.90 -18.31
N GLU A 113 4.69 25.79 -17.27
CA GLU A 113 5.06 25.50 -15.88
C GLU A 113 4.78 24.02 -15.53
N GLU A 114 5.55 23.10 -16.13
CA GLU A 114 5.32 21.64 -16.00
C GLU A 114 5.28 21.16 -14.54
N THR A 115 6.16 21.68 -13.68
CA THR A 115 6.18 21.32 -12.24
C THR A 115 4.87 21.67 -11.54
N VAL A 116 4.29 22.84 -11.84
CA VAL A 116 3.02 23.30 -11.27
C VAL A 116 1.88 22.44 -11.81
N GLN A 117 1.86 22.17 -13.12
CA GLN A 117 0.85 21.28 -13.72
C GLN A 117 0.89 19.88 -13.09
N LEU A 118 2.08 19.30 -12.94
CA LEU A 118 2.25 17.97 -12.33
C LEU A 118 1.77 17.94 -10.89
N LEU A 119 2.00 19.00 -10.11
CA LEU A 119 1.49 19.12 -8.75
C LEU A 119 -0.05 19.09 -8.74
N LEU A 120 -0.69 19.93 -9.58
CA LEU A 120 -2.15 19.99 -9.69
C LEU A 120 -2.76 18.68 -10.17
N ILE A 121 -2.14 18.03 -11.16
CA ILE A 121 -2.56 16.71 -11.67
C ILE A 121 -2.47 15.66 -10.56
N ARG A 122 -1.36 15.60 -9.82
CA ARG A 122 -1.18 14.61 -8.74
C ARG A 122 -2.20 14.80 -7.62
N LYS A 123 -2.42 16.05 -7.21
CA LYS A 123 -3.39 16.42 -6.18
C LYS A 123 -4.81 16.00 -6.60
N SER A 124 -5.28 16.52 -7.73
CA SER A 124 -6.65 16.30 -8.22
C SER A 124 -6.93 14.85 -8.59
N LEU A 125 -5.95 14.11 -9.12
CA LEU A 125 -6.08 12.69 -9.39
C LEU A 125 -6.26 11.88 -8.11
N LEU A 126 -5.50 12.21 -7.05
CA LEU A 126 -5.63 11.54 -5.76
C LEU A 126 -6.96 11.87 -5.08
N GLU A 127 -7.36 13.15 -5.04
CA GLU A 127 -8.66 13.60 -4.52
C GLU A 127 -9.81 12.91 -5.26
N SER A 128 -9.78 12.91 -6.59
CA SER A 128 -10.81 12.25 -7.41
C SER A 128 -10.88 10.74 -7.16
N ALA A 129 -9.74 10.08 -6.95
CA ALA A 129 -9.71 8.67 -6.62
C ALA A 129 -10.29 8.38 -5.24
N ILE A 130 -9.96 9.21 -4.25
CA ILE A 130 -10.53 9.16 -2.89
C ILE A 130 -12.04 9.34 -2.98
N ASN A 131 -12.49 10.46 -3.55
CA ASN A 131 -13.89 10.86 -3.62
C ASN A 131 -14.74 9.92 -4.48
N SER A 132 -14.14 9.11 -5.35
CA SER A 132 -14.85 8.05 -6.08
C SER A 132 -15.16 6.78 -5.26
N TYR A 133 -14.68 6.67 -4.02
CA TYR A 133 -14.94 5.52 -3.15
C TYR A 133 -16.25 5.67 -2.36
N ILE A 134 -17.35 5.72 -3.11
CA ILE A 134 -18.72 5.95 -2.60
C ILE A 134 -19.55 4.66 -2.51
N ASP A 135 -20.55 4.66 -1.64
CA ASP A 135 -21.60 3.64 -1.58
C ASP A 135 -22.74 3.91 -2.57
N ASN A 136 -23.75 3.05 -2.59
CA ASN A 136 -24.89 3.14 -3.50
C ASN A 136 -25.74 4.40 -3.26
N ASP A 137 -25.64 5.00 -2.07
CA ASP A 137 -26.35 6.22 -1.68
C ASP A 137 -25.51 7.48 -2.00
N GLY A 138 -24.32 7.31 -2.59
CA GLY A 138 -23.41 8.39 -2.96
C GLY A 138 -22.51 8.88 -1.82
N ASN A 139 -22.53 8.23 -0.65
CA ASN A 139 -21.73 8.66 0.50
C ASN A 139 -20.32 8.05 0.44
N HIS A 140 -19.30 8.84 0.78
CA HIS A 140 -17.93 8.33 0.86
C HIS A 140 -17.81 7.23 1.92
N LYS A 141 -17.36 6.03 1.54
CA LYS A 141 -17.41 4.81 2.39
C LYS A 141 -16.51 4.86 3.62
N VAL A 142 -15.41 5.62 3.57
CA VAL A 142 -14.46 5.78 4.69
C VAL A 142 -14.71 7.07 5.46
N PHE A 143 -14.58 8.23 4.81
CA PHE A 143 -14.60 9.54 5.47
C PHE A 143 -15.99 10.15 5.70
N ARG A 144 -17.04 9.64 5.03
CA ARG A 144 -18.41 10.21 5.07
C ARG A 144 -18.50 11.69 4.65
N THR A 145 -17.43 12.21 4.05
CA THR A 145 -17.31 13.54 3.46
C THR A 145 -16.45 13.45 2.20
N GLU A 146 -16.57 14.44 1.33
CA GLU A 146 -15.62 14.69 0.25
C GLU A 146 -14.27 15.16 0.85
N ILE A 147 -13.17 14.81 0.20
CA ILE A 147 -11.81 15.20 0.57
C ILE A 147 -11.29 16.23 -0.44
N ASP A 148 -10.93 17.41 0.05
CA ASP A 148 -10.20 18.45 -0.67
C ASP A 148 -8.89 18.78 0.06
N PHE A 149 -7.74 18.55 -0.57
CA PHE A 149 -6.43 18.83 0.03
C PHE A 149 -6.10 20.32 0.16
N ASN A 150 -6.86 21.22 -0.50
CA ASN A 150 -6.79 22.63 -0.19
C ASN A 150 -7.42 22.95 1.18
N PHE A 151 -8.30 22.08 1.69
CA PHE A 151 -8.87 22.20 3.02
C PHE A 151 -8.02 21.42 4.05
N PRO A 152 -7.36 22.10 5.01
CA PRO A 152 -6.39 21.45 5.89
C PRO A 152 -6.97 20.28 6.70
N LYS A 153 -8.24 20.35 7.11
CA LYS A 153 -8.88 19.27 7.90
C LYS A 153 -9.02 17.99 7.09
N ASP A 154 -9.38 18.08 5.81
CA ASP A 154 -9.57 16.91 4.95
C ASP A 154 -8.23 16.28 4.59
N LYS A 155 -7.22 17.12 4.35
CA LYS A 155 -5.84 16.66 4.22
C LYS A 155 -5.38 15.88 5.45
N THR A 156 -5.57 16.45 6.64
CA THR A 156 -5.23 15.77 7.90
C THR A 156 -6.02 14.47 8.07
N LEU A 157 -7.31 14.46 7.74
CA LEU A 157 -8.15 13.28 7.83
C LEU A 157 -7.62 12.11 6.98
N PHE A 158 -7.26 12.37 5.73
CA PHE A 158 -6.68 11.36 4.85
C PHE A 158 -5.29 10.91 5.28
N LEU A 159 -4.41 11.86 5.66
CA LEU A 159 -3.04 11.52 6.07
C LEU A 159 -3.03 10.73 7.40
N ASN A 160 -3.90 11.06 8.35
CA ASN A 160 -4.05 10.29 9.59
C ASN A 160 -4.54 8.87 9.30
N PHE A 161 -5.53 8.71 8.42
CA PHE A 161 -5.99 7.38 8.00
C PHE A 161 -4.83 6.55 7.43
N LEU A 162 -4.00 7.13 6.56
CA LEU A 162 -2.86 6.43 5.96
C LEU A 162 -1.78 6.11 7.00
N GLY A 163 -1.46 7.05 7.89
CA GLY A 163 -0.50 6.87 8.99
C GLY A 163 -0.91 5.76 9.93
N GLU A 164 -2.13 5.80 10.47
CA GLU A 164 -2.67 4.76 11.36
C GLU A 164 -2.68 3.38 10.69
N LEU A 165 -3.01 3.32 9.39
CA LEU A 165 -2.98 2.08 8.63
C LEU A 165 -1.56 1.54 8.47
N ASN A 166 -0.58 2.40 8.19
CA ASN A 166 0.83 2.03 8.11
C ASN A 166 1.33 1.49 9.45
N GLU A 167 1.12 2.22 10.54
CA GLU A 167 1.55 1.82 11.88
C GLU A 167 0.92 0.47 12.29
N SER A 168 -0.39 0.31 12.09
CA SER A 168 -1.10 -0.93 12.38
C SER A 168 -0.58 -2.10 11.54
N SER A 169 -0.29 -1.86 10.27
CA SER A 169 0.26 -2.85 9.35
C SER A 169 1.67 -3.28 9.73
N ILE A 170 2.53 -2.32 10.08
CA ILE A 170 3.91 -2.56 10.52
C ILE A 170 3.90 -3.38 11.82
N ALA A 171 3.09 -2.98 12.80
CA ALA A 171 2.98 -3.68 14.07
C ALA A 171 2.50 -5.13 13.87
N TRP A 172 1.46 -5.32 13.06
CA TRP A 172 0.95 -6.65 12.75
C TRP A 172 1.98 -7.52 12.02
N LEU A 173 2.68 -6.98 11.02
CA LEU A 173 3.74 -7.71 10.32
C LEU A 173 4.95 -8.03 11.21
N ASP A 174 5.24 -7.18 12.20
CA ASP A 174 6.29 -7.45 13.17
C ASP A 174 5.93 -8.63 14.09
N ASP A 175 4.69 -8.68 14.58
CA ASP A 175 4.16 -9.82 15.33
C ASP A 175 4.20 -11.10 14.48
N MET A 176 3.79 -11.01 13.21
CA MET A 176 3.84 -12.13 12.27
C MET A 176 5.26 -12.63 12.05
N ALA A 177 6.20 -11.74 11.76
CA ALA A 177 7.60 -12.10 11.51
C ALA A 177 8.22 -12.80 12.73
N LYS A 178 7.94 -12.33 13.95
CA LYS A 178 8.40 -12.96 15.20
C LYS A 178 7.87 -14.38 15.33
N LEU A 179 6.55 -14.57 15.18
CA LEU A 179 5.90 -15.88 15.30
C LEU A 179 6.38 -16.89 14.26
N ILE A 180 6.64 -16.43 13.03
CA ILE A 180 7.14 -17.31 11.97
C ILE A 180 8.61 -17.66 12.24
N LYS A 181 9.42 -16.68 12.66
CA LYS A 181 10.83 -16.89 12.96
C LYS A 181 11.06 -17.95 14.02
N GLU A 182 10.19 -18.04 15.03
CA GLU A 182 10.24 -19.09 16.07
C GLU A 182 10.03 -20.51 15.53
N LYS A 183 9.45 -20.65 14.34
CA LYS A 183 9.21 -21.95 13.67
C LYS A 183 10.30 -22.31 12.67
N ILE A 184 11.18 -21.37 12.33
CA ILE A 184 12.23 -21.57 11.34
C ILE A 184 13.46 -22.16 12.02
N ASP A 185 13.85 -23.36 11.58
CA ASP A 185 15.14 -23.94 11.89
C ASP A 185 16.21 -23.25 11.02
N PHE A 186 16.89 -22.26 11.60
CA PHE A 186 17.98 -21.58 10.90
C PHE A 186 19.12 -22.52 10.58
N TRP A 187 19.63 -22.38 9.36
CA TRP A 187 20.59 -23.30 8.78
C TRP A 187 22.01 -23.05 9.26
N ASP A 188 22.71 -24.13 9.60
CA ASP A 188 24.16 -24.12 9.77
C ASP A 188 24.89 -24.12 8.41
N ASN A 189 26.22 -24.07 8.45
CA ASN A 189 27.05 -24.05 7.24
C ASN A 189 26.84 -25.29 6.35
N SER A 190 26.53 -26.45 6.93
CA SER A 190 26.31 -27.68 6.16
C SER A 190 25.05 -27.58 5.31
N LYS A 191 23.98 -27.07 5.90
CA LYS A 191 22.69 -26.87 5.24
C LYS A 191 22.76 -25.72 4.22
N ILE A 192 23.55 -24.68 4.48
CA ILE A 192 23.85 -23.63 3.50
C ILE A 192 24.54 -24.20 2.25
N ILE A 193 25.52 -25.09 2.41
CA ILE A 193 26.19 -25.74 1.27
C ILE A 193 25.21 -26.63 0.49
N GLU A 194 24.33 -27.37 1.17
CA GLU A 194 23.26 -28.15 0.51
C GLU A 194 22.36 -27.23 -0.34
N MET A 195 21.93 -26.10 0.22
CA MET A 195 21.07 -25.15 -0.48
C MET A 195 21.79 -24.44 -1.64
N ALA A 196 23.08 -24.13 -1.50
CA ALA A 196 23.88 -23.55 -2.58
C ALA A 196 24.00 -24.50 -3.79
N LYS A 197 24.08 -25.82 -3.55
CA LYS A 197 24.03 -26.81 -4.64
C LYS A 197 22.67 -26.79 -5.35
N ARG A 198 21.58 -26.81 -4.59
CA ARG A 198 20.21 -26.71 -5.15
C ARG A 198 19.94 -25.39 -5.87
N ALA A 199 20.58 -24.30 -5.45
CA ALA A 199 20.45 -23.00 -6.13
C ALA A 199 20.87 -23.09 -7.60
N GLY A 200 21.89 -23.91 -7.92
CA GLY A 200 22.32 -24.14 -9.31
C GLY A 200 21.31 -24.92 -10.17
N GLU A 201 20.34 -25.59 -9.54
CA GLU A 201 19.28 -26.37 -10.18
C GLU A 201 17.93 -25.63 -10.19
N THR A 202 17.90 -24.38 -9.72
CA THR A 202 16.65 -23.64 -9.60
C THR A 202 16.07 -23.32 -10.97
N ASP A 203 14.86 -23.82 -11.23
CA ASP A 203 14.09 -23.44 -12.41
C ASP A 203 13.33 -22.14 -12.13
N PHE A 204 13.72 -21.10 -12.85
CA PHE A 204 13.05 -19.79 -12.78
C PHE A 204 11.88 -19.67 -13.76
N ASN A 205 11.55 -20.73 -14.52
CA ASN A 205 10.39 -20.73 -15.39
C ASN A 205 9.08 -20.89 -14.59
N LEU A 206 8.53 -19.77 -14.17
CA LEU A 206 7.26 -19.68 -13.43
C LEU A 206 6.03 -20.13 -14.24
N LYS A 207 6.18 -20.51 -15.51
CA LYS A 207 5.09 -21.00 -16.38
C LYS A 207 5.03 -22.52 -16.47
N SER A 208 6.11 -23.22 -16.13
CA SER A 208 6.13 -24.67 -16.03
C SER A 208 5.76 -25.07 -14.61
N ASN A 209 4.54 -25.62 -14.46
CA ASN A 209 3.90 -26.16 -13.25
C ASN A 209 2.92 -25.20 -12.52
N ILE A 210 1.68 -25.20 -12.99
CA ILE A 210 0.57 -25.80 -12.22
C ILE A 210 0.25 -27.14 -12.89
#